data_AF-A0A932DTF1-F1
#
_entry.id   AF-A0A932DTF1-F1
#
_cell.length_a   1.000
_cell.length_b   1.000
_cell.length_c   1.000
_cell.angle_alpha   90.00
_cell.angle_beta   90.00
_cell.angle_gamma   90.00
#
_symmetry.space_group_name_H-M   'P 1'
#
loop_
_entity.id
_entity.type
_entity.pdbx_description
1 polymer ?
#
loop_
_entity_poly.entity_id
_entity_poly.type
_entity_poly.pdbx_seq_one_letter_code
_entity_poly.pdbx_strand_id
1 'polypeptide(L)'
;MTGRGRRIPRLDRPRTKTPPGSVGIGGTQCSIYPVESPGGFWLLGRTPLALYDPAAADPILLRPGDRVRFRPISGHEYASIAAAVAAGTYRPRVEPEA
;
A
#
# COMPACT_ATOMS: atom_id res chain seq x y z
N MET A 1 -19.81 1.93 26.14
CA MET A 1 -18.81 2.46 25.17
C MET A 1 -18.98 1.74 23.84
N THR A 2 -19.56 2.37 22.82
CA THR A 2 -19.89 1.76 21.51
C THR A 2 -19.42 2.65 20.36
N GLY A 3 -18.10 2.71 20.12
CA GLY A 3 -17.55 3.39 18.95
C GLY A 3 -17.61 2.50 17.71
N ARG A 4 -18.70 2.57 16.93
CA ARG A 4 -18.75 1.93 15.60
C ARG A 4 -17.64 2.51 14.72
N GLY A 5 -16.80 1.66 14.16
CA GLY A 5 -15.69 2.05 13.27
C GLY A 5 -16.15 3.03 12.20
N ARG A 6 -15.47 4.18 12.10
CA ARG A 6 -15.84 5.29 11.23
C ARG A 6 -15.74 4.86 9.77
N ARG A 7 -16.88 4.59 9.13
CA ARG A 7 -16.97 4.31 7.69
C ARG A 7 -16.75 5.61 6.92
N ILE A 8 -15.69 5.67 6.10
CA ILE A 8 -15.40 6.83 5.26
C ILE A 8 -15.85 6.49 3.84
N PRO A 9 -16.89 7.12 3.27
CA PRO A 9 -17.35 6.79 1.92
C PRO A 9 -16.23 6.97 0.90
N ARG A 10 -16.31 6.24 -0.21
CA ARG A 10 -15.42 6.47 -1.36
C ARG A 10 -15.72 7.83 -1.98
N LEU A 11 -14.80 8.33 -2.79
CA LEU A 11 -15.02 9.53 -3.59
C LEU A 11 -16.22 9.32 -4.53
N ASP A 12 -17.06 10.35 -4.63
CA ASP A 12 -18.19 10.37 -5.57
C ASP A 12 -17.72 10.34 -7.02
N ARG A 13 -16.55 10.95 -7.28
CA ARG A 13 -15.87 10.92 -8.58
C ARG A 13 -14.49 10.28 -8.40
N PRO A 14 -14.29 9.03 -8.84
CA PRO A 14 -12.99 8.37 -8.77
C PRO A 14 -11.91 9.15 -9.52
N ARG A 15 -10.68 9.07 -9.02
CA ARG A 15 -9.51 9.53 -9.78
C ARG A 15 -9.36 8.63 -10.99
N THR A 16 -9.05 9.22 -12.14
CA THR A 16 -8.70 8.47 -13.36
C THR A 16 -7.31 7.84 -13.26
N LYS A 17 -6.42 8.45 -12.48
CA LYS A 17 -5.05 7.98 -12.24
C LYS A 17 -4.69 8.09 -10.76
N THR A 18 -4.28 6.96 -10.20
CA THR A 18 -3.77 6.84 -8.84
C THR A 18 -2.37 6.24 -8.94
N PRO A 19 -1.31 6.92 -8.44
CA PRO A 19 0.05 6.41 -8.55
C PRO A 19 0.25 5.04 -7.87
N PRO A 20 1.20 4.22 -8.35
CA PRO A 20 1.57 2.99 -7.67
C PRO A 20 2.11 3.27 -6.26
N GLY A 21 1.87 2.32 -5.36
CA GLY A 21 2.18 2.42 -3.94
C GLY A 21 1.25 3.32 -3.14
N SER A 22 0.25 3.97 -3.76
CA SER A 22 -0.74 4.77 -3.02
C SER A 22 -1.51 3.93 -2.03
N VAL A 23 -1.62 4.43 -0.79
CA VAL A 23 -2.40 3.83 0.29
C VAL A 23 -3.64 4.66 0.49
N GLY A 24 -4.81 4.02 0.50
CA GLY A 24 -6.06 4.74 0.67
C GLY A 24 -7.12 3.97 1.46
N ILE A 25 -8.14 4.70 1.90
CA ILE A 25 -9.28 4.16 2.66
C ILE A 25 -10.60 4.43 1.95
N GLY A 26 -11.53 3.49 2.11
CA GLY A 26 -12.86 3.59 1.52
C GLY A 26 -13.81 2.55 2.13
N GLY A 27 -14.97 3.01 2.60
CA GLY A 27 -15.84 2.24 3.47
C GLY A 27 -15.13 1.88 4.77
N THR A 28 -14.97 0.58 5.00
CA THR A 28 -14.24 -0.03 6.12
C THR A 28 -12.91 -0.63 5.68
N GLN A 29 -12.52 -0.44 4.42
CA GLN A 29 -11.37 -1.08 3.80
C GLN A 29 -10.20 -0.10 3.66
N CYS A 30 -8.99 -0.66 3.73
CA CYS A 30 -7.76 -0.04 3.27
C CYS A 30 -7.33 -0.72 1.96
N SER A 31 -6.69 0.02 1.07
CA SER A 31 -6.17 -0.48 -0.19
C SER A 31 -4.77 0.10 -0.44
N ILE A 32 -3.91 -0.70 -1.06
CA ILE A 32 -2.66 -0.25 -1.65
C ILE A 32 -2.76 -0.48 -3.16
N TYR A 33 -2.51 0.55 -3.96
CA TYR A 33 -2.56 0.49 -5.42
C TYR A 33 -1.22 -0.07 -5.94
N PRO A 34 -1.16 -1.28 -6.52
CA PRO A 34 0.11 -1.87 -6.95
C PRO A 34 0.64 -1.27 -8.26
N VAL A 35 -0.25 -0.74 -9.11
CA VAL A 35 0.05 -0.13 -10.41
C VAL A 35 -0.74 1.18 -10.57
N GLU A 36 -0.40 2.00 -11.58
CA GLU A 36 -1.23 3.16 -11.91
C GLU A 36 -2.63 2.70 -12.36
N SER A 37 -3.67 3.12 -11.66
CA SER A 37 -5.05 2.78 -12.02
C SER A 37 -6.07 3.83 -11.56
N PRO A 38 -7.29 3.80 -12.10
CA PRO A 38 -8.40 4.56 -11.52
C PRO A 38 -8.69 4.13 -10.08
N GLY A 39 -9.19 5.05 -9.25
CA GLY A 39 -9.38 4.78 -7.82
C GLY A 39 -10.30 5.75 -7.09
N GLY A 40 -11.28 5.21 -6.36
CA GLY A 40 -12.23 5.98 -5.54
C GLY A 40 -11.86 6.08 -4.06
N PHE A 41 -10.70 5.58 -3.63
CA PHE A 41 -10.31 5.62 -2.22
C PHE A 41 -9.73 7.00 -1.85
N TRP A 42 -9.92 7.42 -0.61
CA TRP A 42 -9.22 8.58 -0.06
C TRP A 42 -7.77 8.21 0.21
N LEU A 43 -6.84 8.88 -0.47
CA LEU A 43 -5.42 8.58 -0.34
C LEU A 43 -4.87 9.19 0.96
N LEU A 44 -4.16 8.39 1.74
CA LEU A 44 -3.54 8.78 3.01
C LEU A 44 -2.02 8.95 2.89
N GLY A 45 -1.40 8.25 1.94
CA GLY A 45 0.05 8.24 1.79
C GLY A 45 0.49 7.28 0.69
N ARG A 46 1.79 6.94 0.70
CA ARG A 46 2.37 5.98 -0.25
C ARG A 46 3.38 5.07 0.46
N THR A 47 3.50 3.85 -0.03
CA THR A 47 4.61 2.94 0.29
C THR A 47 5.67 3.00 -0.83
N PRO A 48 6.96 2.86 -0.51
CA PRO A 48 8.02 2.70 -1.51
C PRO A 48 8.13 1.25 -2.03
N LEU A 49 7.39 0.31 -1.46
CA LEU A 49 7.45 -1.10 -1.86
C LEU A 49 6.70 -1.36 -3.17
N ALA A 50 7.29 -2.19 -4.03
CA ALA A 50 6.61 -2.77 -5.17
C ALA A 50 5.75 -3.94 -4.68
N LEU A 51 4.42 -3.80 -4.79
CA LEU A 51 3.49 -4.87 -4.43
C LEU A 51 3.32 -5.90 -5.56
N TYR A 52 3.58 -5.45 -6.79
CA TYR A 52 3.55 -6.24 -8.00
C TYR A 52 4.77 -5.88 -8.84
N ASP A 53 5.55 -6.88 -9.22
CA ASP A 53 6.64 -6.75 -10.18
C ASP A 53 6.63 -7.95 -11.13
N PRO A 54 6.20 -7.80 -12.40
CA PRO A 54 6.14 -8.91 -13.35
C PRO A 54 7.51 -9.46 -13.73
N ALA A 55 8.60 -8.74 -13.49
CA ALA A 55 9.96 -9.19 -13.78
C ALA A 55 10.60 -9.95 -12.61
N ALA A 56 10.02 -9.90 -11.42
CA ALA A 56 10.53 -10.60 -10.24
C ALA A 56 10.18 -12.10 -10.28
N ALA A 57 11.04 -12.91 -9.64
CA ALA A 57 10.79 -14.35 -9.51
C ALA A 57 9.51 -14.68 -8.71
N ASP A 58 9.18 -13.84 -7.72
CA ASP A 58 7.91 -13.87 -7.00
C ASP A 58 7.19 -12.53 -7.22
N PRO A 59 6.25 -12.46 -8.17
CA PRO A 59 5.72 -11.18 -8.65
C PRO A 59 4.74 -10.52 -7.71
N ILE A 60 4.26 -11.22 -6.66
CA ILE A 60 3.20 -10.75 -5.77
C ILE A 60 3.73 -10.71 -4.33
N LEU A 61 3.80 -9.50 -3.76
CA LEU A 61 4.33 -9.31 -2.41
C LEU A 61 3.36 -9.77 -1.30
N LEU A 62 2.05 -9.55 -1.48
CA LEU A 62 1.02 -9.82 -0.46
C LEU A 62 0.06 -10.91 -0.94
N ARG A 63 -0.12 -11.94 -0.13
CA ARG A 63 -0.99 -13.09 -0.40
C ARG A 63 -2.29 -13.00 0.43
N PRO A 64 -3.38 -13.64 -0.03
CA PRO A 64 -4.58 -13.80 0.78
C PRO A 64 -4.25 -14.43 2.14
N GLY A 65 -4.70 -13.80 3.22
CA GLY A 65 -4.39 -14.21 4.60
C GLY A 65 -3.32 -13.35 5.28
N ASP A 66 -2.48 -12.64 4.51
CA ASP A 66 -1.45 -11.78 5.08
C ASP A 66 -2.04 -10.61 5.88
N ARG A 67 -1.38 -10.29 7.00
CA ARG A 67 -1.69 -9.11 7.81
C ARG A 67 -0.67 -8.00 7.53
N VAL A 68 -1.18 -6.79 7.25
CA VAL A 68 -0.34 -5.63 6.92
C VAL A 68 -0.37 -4.62 8.06
N ARG A 69 0.82 -4.20 8.52
CA ARG A 69 0.99 -3.08 9.46
C ARG A 69 1.78 -1.97 8.77
N PHE A 70 1.20 -0.77 8.71
CA PHE A 70 1.90 0.42 8.22
C PHE A 70 2.77 1.03 9.32
N ARG A 71 3.99 1.43 8.97
CA ARG A 71 4.88 2.21 9.84
C ARG A 71 5.12 3.58 9.18
N PRO A 72 4.93 4.70 9.89
CA PRO A 72 5.31 6.00 9.36
C PRO A 72 6.82 6.07 9.16
N ILE A 73 7.24 6.65 8.04
CA ILE A 73 8.65 6.84 7.67
C ILE A 73 8.87 8.28 7.23
N SER A 74 10.10 8.76 7.32
CA SER A 74 10.48 10.06 6.78
C SER A 74 10.56 10.04 5.25
N GLY A 75 10.54 11.21 4.61
CA GLY A 75 10.74 11.31 3.16
C GLY A 75 12.12 10.81 2.71
N HIS A 76 13.16 11.01 3.52
CA HIS A 76 14.50 10.49 3.26
C HIS A 76 14.54 8.95 3.33
N GLU A 77 13.90 8.37 4.35
CA GLU A 77 13.77 6.93 4.47
C GLU A 77 12.95 6.33 3.32
N TYR A 78 11.88 7.01 2.89
CA TYR A 78 11.12 6.63 1.70
C TYR A 78 12.01 6.55 0.46
N ALA A 79 12.81 7.59 0.19
CA ALA A 79 13.70 7.64 -0.96
C ALA A 79 14.76 6.53 -0.91
N SER A 80 15.35 6.29 0.27
CA SER A 80 16.33 5.22 0.48
C SER A 80 15.73 3.83 0.22
N ILE A 81 14.53 3.54 0.75
CA ILE A 81 13.85 2.27 0.51
C ILE A 81 13.47 2.13 -0.96
N ALA A 82 12.98 3.18 -1.61
CA ALA A 82 12.62 3.14 -3.02
C ALA A 82 13.82 2.80 -3.91
N ALA A 83 15.00 3.36 -3.62
CA ALA A 83 16.24 3.02 -4.31
C ALA A 83 16.65 1.55 -4.08
N ALA A 84 16.53 1.06 -2.84
CA ALA A 84 16.84 -0.34 -2.52
C ALA A 84 15.84 -1.34 -3.14
N VAL A 85 14.56 -0.95 -3.25
CA VAL A 85 13.53 -1.74 -3.96
C VAL A 85 13.85 -1.80 -5.46
N ALA A 86 14.20 -0.67 -6.08
CA ALA A 86 14.61 -0.64 -7.49
C ALA A 86 15.88 -1.48 -7.76
N ALA A 87 16.79 -1.56 -6.79
CA ALA A 87 17.97 -2.42 -6.85
C ALA A 87 17.70 -3.89 -6.49
N GLY A 88 16.47 -4.25 -6.08
CA GLY A 88 16.11 -5.61 -5.65
C GLY A 88 16.74 -6.05 -4.31
N THR A 89 17.35 -5.13 -3.57
CA THR A 89 18.09 -5.41 -2.32
C THR A 89 17.25 -5.21 -1.07
N TYR A 90 16.11 -4.51 -1.18
CA TYR A 90 15.22 -4.34 -0.03
C TYR A 90 14.51 -5.65 0.34
N ARG A 91 14.36 -5.90 1.64
CA ARG A 91 13.56 -6.99 2.19
C ARG A 91 12.56 -6.43 3.20
N PRO A 92 11.24 -6.57 2.96
CA PRO A 92 10.25 -6.13 3.93
C PRO A 92 10.29 -7.02 5.17
N ARG A 93 9.95 -6.44 6.31
CA ARG A 93 9.87 -7.15 7.59
C ARG A 93 8.62 -8.03 7.58
N VAL A 94 8.82 -9.35 7.62
CA VAL A 94 7.75 -10.35 7.74
C VAL A 94 7.86 -11.01 9.11
N GLU A 95 6.80 -10.92 9.91
CA GLU A 95 6.70 -11.60 11.21
C GLU A 95 5.82 -12.85 11.03
N PRO A 96 6.19 -14.01 11.60
CA PRO A 96 5.31 -15.17 11.61
C PRO A 96 4.05 -14.87 12.44
N GLU A 97 2.91 -15.45 12.05
CA GLU A 97 1.71 -15.41 12.88
C GLU A 97 1.98 -16.22 14.16
N ALA A 98 1.81 -15.57 15.32
CA ALA A 98 2.01 -16.17 16.64
C ALA A 98 0.74 -16.86 17.14
#